data_AF-H5U2L8-F1
#
_entry.id   AF-H5U2L8-F1
#
_cell.length_a   1.000
_cell.length_b   1.000
_cell.length_c   1.000
_cell.angle_alpha   90.00
_cell.angle_beta   90.00
_cell.angle_gamma   90.00
#
_symmetry.space_group_name_H-M   'P 1'
#
loop_
_entity.id
_entity.type
_entity.pdbx_description
1 polymer ?
#
loop_
_entity_poly.entity_id
_entity_poly.type
_entity_poly.pdbx_seq_one_letter_code
_entity_poly.pdbx_strand_id
1 'polypeptide(L)'
;MRIKTFIASAFAAFVVVGAIAGCSDQSTSATTTSAAPMSASAETSMAPMSSTAAAHGAFAGLNDKKVSGTATLTAGKVELSGFSSDEGPDLHLYLAKGTSESDVSNGVALGKVAYDKASQSFEVPTGVDAAAYSDVVVHCDKAKAVFGAAELMK
;
A
#
# COMPACT_ATOMS: atom_id res chain seq x y z
N MET A 1 43.45 0.49 -7.65
CA MET A 1 43.81 0.08 -6.28
C MET A 1 42.52 -0.38 -5.59
N ARG A 2 42.00 -1.57 -5.91
CA ARG A 2 42.05 -2.81 -5.11
C ARG A 2 41.87 -2.60 -3.60
N ILE A 3 40.62 -2.59 -3.15
CA ILE A 3 40.27 -3.07 -1.81
C ILE A 3 39.19 -4.14 -1.98
N LYS A 4 39.64 -5.38 -1.76
CA LYS A 4 38.85 -6.60 -1.57
C LYS A 4 38.52 -6.68 -0.09
N THR A 5 37.32 -7.10 0.30
CA THR A 5 37.12 -8.03 1.44
C THR A 5 35.74 -8.69 1.28
N PHE A 6 35.78 -9.98 1.03
CA PHE A 6 34.67 -10.93 1.16
C PHE A 6 34.50 -11.27 2.64
N ILE A 7 33.27 -11.31 3.15
CA ILE A 7 32.93 -12.06 4.37
C ILE A 7 31.69 -12.89 4.09
N ALA A 8 31.92 -14.19 4.00
CA ALA A 8 30.92 -15.23 4.03
C ALA A 8 30.47 -15.43 5.48
N SER A 9 29.16 -15.46 5.72
CA SER A 9 28.59 -15.93 6.98
C SER A 9 27.47 -16.89 6.67
N ALA A 10 27.81 -18.19 6.74
CA ALA A 10 26.87 -19.28 6.77
C ALA A 10 26.04 -19.18 8.05
N PHE A 11 24.71 -19.08 7.93
CA PHE A 11 23.82 -19.26 9.06
C PHE A 11 23.01 -20.54 8.91
N ALA A 12 23.11 -21.31 9.99
CA ALA A 12 22.72 -22.70 10.14
C ALA A 12 21.22 -22.95 9.97
N ALA A 13 20.93 -24.16 9.49
CA ALA A 13 19.62 -24.78 9.43
C ALA A 13 18.93 -24.77 10.79
N PHE A 14 17.65 -24.37 10.81
CA PHE A 14 16.75 -24.60 11.92
C PHE A 14 15.72 -25.64 11.48
N VAL A 15 15.88 -26.86 12.00
CA VAL A 15 14.91 -27.97 11.90
C VAL A 15 13.86 -27.74 12.98
N VAL A 16 12.58 -27.67 12.59
CA VAL A 16 11.46 -27.86 13.53
C VAL A 16 10.51 -28.90 12.94
N VAL A 17 10.35 -29.96 13.72
CA VAL A 17 9.41 -31.07 13.55
C VAL A 17 8.14 -30.77 14.37
N GLY A 18 6.97 -31.11 13.82
CA GLY A 18 5.67 -31.20 14.54
C GLY A 18 4.51 -31.16 13.53
N ALA A 19 3.93 -32.31 13.11
CA ALA A 19 2.78 -33.02 13.74
C ALA A 19 1.52 -32.12 13.78
N ILE A 20 0.36 -32.44 13.21
CA ILE A 20 -0.45 -33.66 13.35
C ILE A 20 -1.52 -33.74 12.23
N ALA A 21 -1.97 -34.97 12.01
CA ALA A 21 -3.06 -35.37 11.13
C ALA A 21 -4.41 -34.72 11.45
N GLY A 22 -5.19 -34.47 10.40
CA GLY A 22 -6.58 -34.05 10.46
C GLY A 22 -7.29 -34.33 9.13
N CYS A 23 -7.48 -35.61 8.80
CA CYS A 23 -8.41 -36.02 7.75
C CYS A 23 -9.83 -35.98 8.33
N SER A 24 -10.66 -35.07 7.84
CA SER A 24 -12.12 -35.16 8.01
C SER A 24 -12.70 -35.53 6.67
N ASP A 25 -13.21 -36.76 6.63
CA ASP A 25 -13.92 -37.38 5.53
C ASP A 25 -15.37 -36.87 5.48
N GLN A 26 -16.01 -37.05 4.32
CA GLN A 26 -17.45 -37.20 4.15
C GLN A 26 -18.33 -35.94 4.13
N SER A 27 -18.87 -35.61 2.95
CA SER A 27 -20.25 -36.01 2.61
C SER A 27 -20.63 -35.62 1.18
N THR A 28 -21.07 -36.64 0.46
CA THR A 28 -21.77 -36.63 -0.83
C THR A 28 -23.21 -36.13 -0.69
N SER A 29 -23.79 -35.76 -1.83
CA SER A 29 -25.23 -35.59 -2.15
C SER A 29 -25.75 -34.16 -2.00
N ALA A 30 -25.96 -33.42 -3.09
CA ALA A 30 -27.02 -33.53 -4.10
C ALA A 30 -28.37 -32.93 -3.66
N THR A 31 -29.01 -32.27 -4.64
CA THR A 31 -30.47 -32.19 -4.84
C THR A 31 -31.15 -30.85 -4.53
N THR A 32 -31.28 -30.05 -5.60
CA THR A 32 -32.49 -29.40 -6.17
C THR A 32 -33.46 -28.53 -5.34
N THR A 33 -33.71 -27.34 -5.91
CA THR A 33 -35.04 -26.78 -6.32
C THR A 33 -35.91 -25.95 -5.34
N SER A 34 -36.32 -24.79 -5.90
CA SER A 34 -37.53 -23.95 -5.65
C SER A 34 -37.66 -23.16 -4.34
N ALA A 35 -38.24 -21.97 -4.29
CA ALA A 35 -38.67 -20.99 -5.29
C ALA A 35 -39.16 -19.72 -4.53
N ALA A 36 -38.69 -18.55 -4.97
CA ALA A 36 -39.38 -17.24 -5.03
C ALA A 36 -40.07 -16.65 -3.75
N PRO A 37 -40.65 -15.43 -3.84
CA PRO A 37 -39.96 -14.14 -3.94
C PRO A 37 -40.41 -13.17 -2.82
N MET A 38 -39.68 -12.09 -2.54
CA MET A 38 -40.31 -10.84 -2.09
C MET A 38 -39.38 -9.62 -2.19
N SER A 39 -39.94 -8.57 -2.77
CA SER A 39 -39.40 -7.24 -2.96
C SER A 39 -39.02 -6.55 -1.66
N ALA A 40 -37.89 -5.83 -1.69
CA ALA A 40 -37.72 -4.58 -0.95
C ALA A 40 -36.85 -3.65 -1.80
N SER A 41 -37.47 -2.62 -2.34
CA SER A 41 -36.77 -1.45 -2.88
C SER A 41 -35.83 -0.88 -1.82
N ALA A 42 -34.56 -0.74 -2.19
CA ALA A 42 -33.73 0.32 -1.68
C ALA A 42 -33.05 0.94 -2.90
N GLU A 43 -33.80 1.79 -3.57
CA GLU A 43 -33.27 2.80 -4.47
C GLU A 43 -32.43 3.77 -3.62
N THR A 44 -31.19 3.41 -3.31
CA THR A 44 -30.19 4.37 -2.85
C THR A 44 -29.60 5.01 -4.09
N SER A 45 -30.26 6.09 -4.49
CA SER A 45 -29.67 7.29 -5.06
C SER A 45 -28.17 7.17 -5.33
N MET A 46 -27.81 6.74 -6.54
CA MET A 46 -26.50 7.03 -7.12
C MET A 46 -26.47 8.54 -7.33
N ALA A 47 -25.99 9.25 -6.31
CA ALA A 47 -25.51 10.60 -6.49
C ALA A 47 -24.53 10.59 -7.67
N PRO A 48 -24.51 11.64 -8.53
CA PRO A 48 -23.49 11.73 -9.55
C PRO A 48 -22.15 11.75 -8.81
N MET A 49 -21.42 10.65 -8.85
CA MET A 49 -19.99 10.68 -8.56
C MET A 49 -19.45 11.66 -9.61
N SER A 50 -19.20 12.90 -9.18
CA SER A 50 -18.23 13.74 -9.86
C SER A 50 -17.03 12.84 -10.07
N SER A 51 -16.75 12.54 -11.33
CA SER A 51 -15.53 11.87 -11.75
C SER A 51 -14.37 12.76 -11.33
N THR A 52 -14.01 12.68 -10.05
CA THR A 52 -12.79 13.28 -9.53
C THR A 52 -11.68 12.60 -10.31
N ALA A 53 -10.93 13.41 -11.04
CA ALA A 53 -9.82 12.92 -11.84
C ALA A 53 -8.94 12.03 -10.96
N ALA A 54 -8.79 10.78 -11.37
CA ALA A 54 -7.93 9.84 -10.69
C ALA A 54 -6.49 10.19 -11.07
N ALA A 55 -5.69 10.62 -10.09
CA ALA A 55 -4.28 10.86 -10.30
C ALA A 55 -3.50 9.58 -10.01
N HIS A 56 -2.44 9.29 -10.75
CA HIS A 56 -1.66 8.08 -10.53
C HIS A 56 -0.18 8.29 -10.82
N GLY A 57 0.66 7.52 -10.16
CA GLY A 57 2.12 7.62 -10.26
C GLY A 57 2.81 6.32 -9.91
N ALA A 58 3.94 6.04 -10.55
CA ALA A 58 4.80 4.92 -10.17
C ALA A 58 5.82 5.37 -9.13
N PHE A 59 6.06 4.53 -8.11
CA PHE A 59 7.11 4.81 -7.13
C PHE A 59 8.50 4.67 -7.75
N ALA A 60 9.35 5.64 -7.46
CA ALA A 60 10.78 5.58 -7.64
C ALA A 60 11.47 5.57 -6.27
N GLY A 61 12.46 4.68 -6.11
CA GLY A 61 13.33 4.66 -4.93
C GLY A 61 14.24 5.87 -4.87
N LEU A 62 14.44 6.41 -3.66
CA LEU A 62 15.27 7.58 -3.36
C LEU A 62 16.24 7.25 -2.21
N ASN A 63 17.30 8.04 -2.03
CA ASN A 63 18.27 7.89 -0.93
C ASN A 63 18.83 6.46 -0.76
N ASP A 64 19.23 5.85 -1.89
CA ASP A 64 19.74 4.47 -1.99
C ASP A 64 18.75 3.39 -1.48
N LYS A 65 17.46 3.71 -1.41
CA LYS A 65 16.40 2.75 -1.08
C LYS A 65 15.72 2.23 -2.32
N LYS A 66 15.18 1.01 -2.21
CA LYS A 66 14.28 0.41 -3.19
C LYS A 66 12.85 0.68 -2.77
N VAL A 67 12.09 1.30 -3.65
CA VAL A 67 10.62 1.38 -3.56
C VAL A 67 10.08 1.18 -4.97
N SER A 68 9.05 0.36 -5.10
CA SER A 68 8.37 0.09 -6.36
C SER A 68 6.88 -0.09 -6.15
N GLY A 69 6.12 -0.05 -7.25
CA GLY A 69 4.66 -0.14 -7.26
C GLY A 69 4.05 1.13 -7.83
N THR A 70 2.74 1.26 -7.65
CA THR A 70 1.96 2.39 -8.15
C THR A 70 1.10 2.95 -7.03
N ALA A 71 0.97 4.27 -6.97
CA ALA A 71 0.00 4.96 -6.14
C ALA A 71 -1.09 5.55 -7.04
N THR A 72 -2.33 5.35 -6.63
CA THR A 72 -3.52 5.90 -7.29
C THR A 72 -4.30 6.73 -6.28
N LEU A 73 -4.50 8.01 -6.56
CA LEU A 73 -5.29 8.92 -5.76
C LEU A 73 -6.68 9.06 -6.39
N THR A 74 -7.72 8.65 -5.67
CA THR A 74 -9.13 8.71 -6.09
C THR A 74 -9.99 9.21 -4.95
N ALA A 75 -10.82 10.23 -5.18
CA ALA A 75 -11.92 10.65 -4.31
C ALA A 75 -11.63 10.68 -2.80
N GLY A 76 -10.44 11.14 -2.38
CA GLY A 76 -10.05 11.19 -0.97
C GLY A 76 -9.45 9.89 -0.42
N LYS A 77 -8.99 8.98 -1.27
CA LYS A 77 -8.22 7.80 -0.91
C LYS A 77 -6.98 7.65 -1.78
N VAL A 78 -5.89 7.19 -1.20
CA VAL A 78 -4.67 6.77 -1.90
C VAL A 78 -4.58 5.26 -1.82
N GLU A 79 -4.54 4.61 -2.97
CA GLU A 79 -4.41 3.16 -3.09
C GLU A 79 -3.05 2.81 -3.68
N LEU A 80 -2.36 1.90 -3.01
CA LEU A 80 -1.09 1.37 -3.46
C LEU A 80 -1.33 0.01 -4.13
N SER A 81 -0.64 -0.25 -5.24
CA SER A 81 -0.69 -1.51 -5.97
C SER A 81 0.71 -1.97 -6.36
N GLY A 82 0.98 -3.27 -6.20
CA GLY A 82 2.31 -3.84 -6.42
C GLY A 82 3.40 -3.22 -5.54
N PHE A 83 3.01 -2.66 -4.39
CA PHE A 83 3.92 -1.94 -3.52
C PHE A 83 4.97 -2.86 -2.90
N SER A 84 6.22 -2.42 -2.93
CA SER A 84 7.31 -3.06 -2.21
C SER A 84 8.34 -1.99 -1.87
N SER A 85 8.90 -2.08 -0.67
CA SER A 85 9.92 -1.16 -0.17
C SER A 85 10.97 -1.92 0.62
N ASP A 86 12.17 -1.34 0.74
CA ASP A 86 13.11 -1.75 1.77
C ASP A 86 12.47 -1.62 3.17
N GLU A 87 12.88 -2.51 4.08
CA GLU A 87 12.41 -2.52 5.46
C GLU A 87 12.81 -1.23 6.20
N GLY A 88 11.85 -0.62 6.88
CA GLY A 88 12.06 0.58 7.68
C GLY A 88 11.36 0.46 9.05
N PRO A 89 12.00 0.91 10.14
CA PRO A 89 11.46 0.74 11.49
C PRO A 89 10.21 1.59 11.79
N ASP A 90 9.88 2.56 10.92
CA ASP A 90 8.68 3.40 11.03
C ASP A 90 8.33 4.06 9.69
N LEU A 91 7.85 3.26 8.73
CA LEU A 91 7.45 3.76 7.41
C LEU A 91 6.04 4.35 7.43
N HIS A 92 5.89 5.52 6.81
CA HIS A 92 4.64 6.23 6.64
C HIS A 92 4.48 6.77 5.23
N LEU A 93 3.23 6.94 4.83
CA LEU A 93 2.82 7.49 3.55
C LEU A 93 2.35 8.94 3.73
N TYR A 94 2.78 9.81 2.83
CA TYR A 94 2.49 11.24 2.86
C TYR A 94 2.02 11.74 1.49
N LEU A 95 1.13 12.74 1.49
CA LEU A 95 0.91 13.62 0.33
C LEU A 95 1.78 14.85 0.47
N ALA A 96 2.62 15.13 -0.52
CA ALA A 96 3.54 16.26 -0.53
C ALA A 96 3.56 16.97 -1.89
N LYS A 97 4.17 18.16 -1.92
CA LYS A 97 4.40 18.96 -3.13
C LYS A 97 5.81 18.78 -3.70
N GLY A 98 6.50 17.74 -3.25
CA GLY A 98 7.89 17.45 -3.54
C GLY A 98 8.40 16.32 -2.66
N THR A 99 9.68 16.01 -2.80
CA THR A 99 10.32 14.83 -2.20
C THR A 99 11.38 15.18 -1.15
N SER A 100 11.52 16.46 -0.79
CA SER A 100 12.46 16.89 0.25
C SER A 100 11.87 16.65 1.64
N GLU A 101 12.71 16.49 2.66
CA GLU A 101 12.27 16.35 4.07
C GLU A 101 11.36 17.51 4.52
N SER A 102 11.62 18.73 4.02
CA SER A 102 10.77 19.90 4.26
C SER A 102 9.41 19.78 3.60
N ASP A 103 9.32 19.21 2.39
CA ASP A 103 8.06 19.03 1.67
C ASP A 103 7.19 17.98 2.35
N VAL A 104 7.81 16.89 2.81
CA VAL A 104 7.14 15.83 3.59
C VAL A 104 6.64 16.37 4.93
N SER A 105 7.46 17.16 5.63
CA SER A 105 7.08 17.75 6.92
C SER A 105 5.93 18.74 6.81
N ASN A 106 5.84 19.46 5.69
CA ASN A 106 4.72 20.37 5.38
C ASN A 106 3.55 19.64 4.68
N GLY A 107 3.70 18.35 4.41
CA GLY A 107 2.73 17.51 3.74
C GLY A 107 1.62 17.01 4.67
N VAL A 108 0.83 16.09 4.15
CA VAL A 108 -0.25 15.45 4.89
C VAL A 108 0.10 13.99 5.11
N ALA A 109 0.22 13.60 6.38
CA ALA A 109 0.39 12.21 6.77
C ALA A 109 -0.91 11.44 6.50
N LEU A 110 -0.79 10.32 5.79
CA LEU A 110 -1.90 9.40 5.53
C LEU A 110 -1.91 8.22 6.50
N GLY A 111 -0.72 7.75 6.90
CA GLY A 111 -0.57 6.71 7.92
C GLY A 111 0.62 5.78 7.67
N LYS A 112 0.73 4.76 8.53
CA LYS A 112 1.81 3.75 8.48
C LYS A 112 1.66 2.86 7.25
N VAL A 113 2.74 2.70 6.49
CA VAL A 113 2.79 1.81 5.33
C VAL A 113 3.63 0.58 5.65
N ALA A 114 3.11 -0.60 5.30
CA ALA A 114 3.83 -1.86 5.42
C ALA A 114 4.69 -2.09 4.18
N TYR A 115 5.98 -2.36 4.36
CA TYR A 115 6.94 -2.56 3.27
C TYR A 115 6.71 -3.85 2.47
N ASP A 116 6.05 -4.83 3.09
CA ASP A 116 5.82 -6.19 2.59
C ASP A 116 4.38 -6.43 2.09
N LYS A 117 3.55 -5.37 2.02
CA LYS A 117 2.17 -5.45 1.55
C LYS A 117 2.01 -4.77 0.19
N ALA A 118 1.78 -5.59 -0.83
CA ALA A 118 1.60 -5.14 -2.21
C ALA A 118 0.40 -4.21 -2.43
N SER A 119 -0.67 -4.38 -1.64
CA SER A 119 -1.89 -3.58 -1.77
C SER A 119 -2.30 -3.02 -0.42
N GLN A 120 -2.44 -1.70 -0.37
CA GLN A 120 -2.77 -0.94 0.84
C GLN A 120 -3.55 0.30 0.44
N SER A 121 -4.57 0.65 1.21
CA SER A 121 -5.40 1.82 0.94
C SER A 121 -5.39 2.75 2.15
N PHE A 122 -5.25 4.04 1.87
CA PHE A 122 -5.11 5.09 2.87
C PHE A 122 -6.16 6.16 2.65
N GLU A 123 -6.76 6.63 3.74
CA GLU A 123 -7.74 7.71 3.67
C GLU A 123 -7.03 9.06 3.71
N VAL A 124 -7.44 9.96 2.82
CA VAL A 124 -7.02 11.35 2.87
C VAL A 124 -7.87 12.06 3.93
N PRO A 125 -7.26 12.79 4.89
CA PRO A 125 -8.01 13.53 5.90
C PRO A 125 -9.05 14.48 5.30
N THR A 126 -10.21 14.58 5.96
CA THR A 126 -11.29 15.45 5.51
C THR A 126 -10.85 16.92 5.47
N GLY A 127 -11.19 17.63 4.39
CA GLY A 127 -10.81 19.04 4.21
C GLY A 127 -9.44 19.26 3.56
N VAL A 128 -8.69 18.20 3.26
CA VAL A 128 -7.48 18.26 2.45
C VAL A 128 -7.83 18.21 0.97
N ASP A 129 -7.40 19.21 0.22
CA ASP A 129 -7.46 19.18 -1.24
C ASP A 129 -6.32 18.33 -1.80
N ALA A 130 -6.60 17.06 -2.06
CA ALA A 130 -5.62 16.11 -2.58
C ALA A 130 -5.08 16.51 -3.97
N ALA A 131 -5.84 17.29 -4.75
CA ALA A 131 -5.39 17.79 -6.05
C ALA A 131 -4.25 18.81 -5.94
N ALA A 132 -4.10 19.46 -4.78
CA ALA A 132 -3.03 20.41 -4.51
C ALA A 132 -1.65 19.75 -4.29
N TYR A 133 -1.57 18.42 -4.27
CA TYR A 133 -0.33 17.66 -4.07
C TYR A 133 0.12 17.03 -5.39
N SER A 134 1.44 17.02 -5.61
CA SER A 134 2.06 16.44 -6.79
C SER A 134 2.61 15.05 -6.52
N ASP A 135 2.88 14.69 -5.26
CA ASP A 135 3.64 13.49 -4.93
C ASP A 135 3.01 12.71 -3.78
N VAL A 136 3.06 11.38 -3.90
CA VAL A 136 2.87 10.44 -2.79
C VAL A 136 4.24 9.97 -2.34
N VAL A 137 4.60 10.22 -1.08
CA VAL A 137 5.95 9.98 -0.56
C VAL A 137 5.93 8.90 0.51
N VAL A 138 6.84 7.93 0.40
CA VAL A 138 7.16 6.96 1.45
C VAL A 138 8.34 7.49 2.24
N HIS A 139 8.10 7.79 3.52
CA HIS A 139 9.10 8.36 4.41
C HIS A 139 9.25 7.50 5.68
N CYS A 140 10.47 7.41 6.19
CA CYS A 140 10.75 6.74 7.45
C CYS A 140 11.00 7.77 8.56
N ASP A 141 10.02 7.94 9.45
CA ASP A 141 10.03 9.03 10.45
C ASP A 141 11.17 8.91 11.46
N LYS A 142 11.57 7.68 11.78
CA LYS A 142 12.70 7.40 12.66
C LYS A 142 14.06 7.62 11.99
N ALA A 143 14.16 7.30 10.70
CA ALA A 143 15.41 7.45 9.95
C ALA A 143 15.58 8.85 9.36
N LYS A 144 14.51 9.66 9.32
CA LYS A 144 14.49 11.00 8.69
C LYS A 144 15.00 10.94 7.25
N ALA A 145 14.36 10.06 6.49
CA ALA A 145 14.76 9.77 5.13
C ALA A 145 13.54 9.39 4.29
N VAL A 146 13.44 10.02 3.12
CA VAL A 146 12.52 9.61 2.06
C VAL A 146 13.03 8.36 1.37
N PHE A 147 12.24 7.28 1.42
CA PHE A 147 12.58 6.01 0.79
C PHE A 147 12.19 5.99 -0.68
N GLY A 148 11.10 6.66 -1.03
CA GLY A 148 10.67 6.77 -2.42
C GLY A 148 9.48 7.69 -2.57
N ALA A 149 9.19 8.06 -3.80
CA ALA A 149 8.07 8.91 -4.14
C ALA A 149 7.43 8.50 -5.47
N ALA A 150 6.14 8.72 -5.59
CA ALA A 150 5.37 8.57 -6.80
C ALA A 150 4.80 9.93 -7.21
N GLU A 151 5.28 10.46 -8.33
CA GLU A 151 4.75 11.69 -8.92
C GLU A 151 3.38 11.39 -9.54
N LEU A 152 2.36 12.12 -9.10
CA LEU A 152 0.96 11.94 -9.48
C LEU A 152 0.66 12.69 -10.78
N MET A 153 0.48 11.92 -11.85
CA MET A 153 0.02 12.38 -13.14
C MET A 153 -1.50 12.52 -13.09
N LYS A 154 -2.01 13.72 -13.44
CA LYS A 154 -3.44 14.09 -13.37
C LYS A 154 -4.08 14.14 -14.75
#